data_AF-A0A392RW80-F1
#
_entry.id   AF-A0A392RW80-F1
#
_cell.length_a   1.000
_cell.length_b   1.000
_cell.length_c   1.000
_cell.angle_alpha   90.00
_cell.angle_beta   90.00
_cell.angle_gamma   90.00
#
_symmetry.space_group_name_H-M   'P 1'
#
loop_
_entity.id
_entity.type
_entity.pdbx_description
1 polymer ?
#
loop_
_entity_poly.entity_id
_entity_poly.type
_entity_poly.pdbx_seq_one_letter_code
_entity_poly.pdbx_strand_id
1 'polypeptide(L)'
;NGIVRRDEEGDEMTRLVSRFSLCWSNKHFMRTTEYYLTKEETMNPEDKAGFEALKVFVKGFSPAPWETKAGVPVLDEPGNEQYSRRFINTKELIDCKNCSRDEALRDGPGAQ
;
A
#
# COMPACT_ATOMS: atom_id res chain seq x y z
N ASN A 1 -19.60 -18.75 -13.12
CA ASN A 1 -19.27 -18.55 -14.55
C ASN A 1 -18.78 -17.12 -14.73
N GLY A 2 -17.46 -16.92 -14.78
CA GLY A 2 -16.86 -15.60 -14.92
C GLY A 2 -16.88 -15.17 -16.39
N ILE A 3 -17.34 -13.94 -16.66
CA ILE A 3 -17.32 -13.36 -18.01
C ILE A 3 -15.87 -12.98 -18.33
N VAL A 4 -15.28 -13.61 -19.35
CA VAL A 4 -13.97 -13.24 -19.88
C VAL A 4 -14.11 -11.89 -20.57
N ARG A 5 -13.34 -10.90 -20.13
CA ARG A 5 -13.27 -9.59 -20.79
C ARG A 5 -12.28 -9.69 -21.94
N ARG A 6 -12.68 -9.20 -23.10
CA ARG A 6 -11.86 -9.11 -24.31
C ARG A 6 -11.60 -7.65 -24.62
N ASP A 7 -10.43 -7.34 -25.17
CA ASP A 7 -10.08 -5.99 -25.64
C ASP A 7 -10.76 -5.67 -26.99
N GLU A 8 -10.39 -4.55 -27.59
CA GLU A 8 -10.97 -4.04 -28.84
C GLU A 8 -10.64 -4.92 -30.05
N GLU A 9 -9.48 -5.60 -30.03
CA GLU A 9 -9.09 -6.62 -31.00
C GLU A 9 -9.73 -8.01 -30.75
N GLY A 10 -10.37 -8.21 -29.59
CA GLY A 10 -11.04 -9.45 -29.23
C GLY A 10 -10.13 -10.45 -28.49
N ASP A 11 -8.94 -10.04 -28.10
CA ASP A 11 -8.00 -10.84 -27.32
C ASP A 11 -8.40 -10.89 -25.85
N GLU A 12 -8.15 -12.03 -25.20
CA GLU A 12 -8.53 -12.21 -23.80
C GLU A 12 -7.67 -11.34 -22.89
N MET A 13 -8.31 -10.40 -22.21
CA MET A 13 -7.60 -9.46 -21.35
C MET A 13 -7.12 -10.19 -20.10
N THR A 14 -5.81 -10.44 -20.01
CA THR A 14 -5.21 -11.11 -18.86
C THR A 14 -5.07 -10.10 -17.72
N ARG A 15 -6.03 -10.09 -16.79
CA ARG A 15 -5.98 -9.18 -15.64
C ARG A 15 -5.01 -9.71 -14.58
N LEU A 16 -3.99 -8.92 -14.25
CA LEU A 16 -3.20 -9.13 -13.04
C LEU A 16 -4.08 -8.86 -11.82
N VAL A 17 -4.35 -9.91 -11.04
CA VAL A 17 -5.10 -9.83 -9.77
C VAL A 17 -4.09 -9.86 -8.63
N SER A 18 -4.18 -8.94 -7.67
CA SER A 18 -3.26 -8.95 -6.54
C SER A 18 -3.47 -10.22 -5.71
N ARG A 19 -2.37 -10.95 -5.45
CA ARG A 19 -2.37 -12.16 -4.63
C ARG A 19 -2.64 -11.89 -3.14
N PHE A 20 -2.39 -10.66 -2.70
CA PHE A 20 -2.71 -10.24 -1.34
C PHE A 20 -4.18 -9.87 -1.24
N SER A 21 -4.86 -10.42 -0.22
CA SER A 21 -6.23 -10.02 0.13
C SER A 21 -6.24 -8.55 0.51
N LEU A 22 -6.70 -7.68 -0.40
CA LEU A 22 -6.89 -6.24 -0.13
C LEU A 22 -7.97 -5.99 0.94
N CYS A 23 -8.73 -7.01 1.33
CA CYS A 23 -9.69 -6.99 2.42
C CYS A 23 -9.28 -7.99 3.50
N TRP A 24 -9.13 -7.50 4.73
CA TRP A 24 -8.91 -8.33 5.90
C TRP A 24 -10.26 -8.75 6.47
N SER A 25 -10.54 -10.05 6.51
CA SER A 25 -11.72 -10.60 7.18
C SER A 25 -11.41 -10.93 8.65
N ASN A 26 -12.43 -11.10 9.49
CA ASN A 26 -12.25 -11.50 10.91
C ASN A 26 -11.31 -12.71 11.06
N LYS A 27 -11.40 -13.69 10.14
CA LYS A 27 -10.52 -14.88 10.09
C LYS A 27 -9.03 -14.55 10.00
N HIS A 28 -8.65 -13.41 9.40
CA HIS A 28 -7.25 -12.98 9.32
C HIS A 28 -6.74 -12.50 10.68
N PHE A 29 -7.58 -11.82 11.48
CA PHE A 29 -7.25 -11.37 12.83
C PHE A 29 -7.18 -12.52 13.84
N MET A 30 -7.85 -13.63 13.56
CA MET A 30 -7.74 -14.84 14.37
C MET A 30 -6.44 -15.64 14.14
N ARG A 31 -5.64 -15.28 13.13
CA ARG A 31 -4.33 -15.91 12.88
C ARG A 31 -3.28 -15.27 13.77
N THR A 32 -2.37 -16.10 14.28
CA THR A 32 -1.18 -15.61 14.99
C THR A 32 -0.24 -14.90 14.01
N THR A 33 0.60 -14.00 14.53
CA THR A 33 1.59 -13.28 13.73
C THR A 33 2.46 -14.21 12.89
N GLU A 34 2.82 -15.37 13.44
CA GLU A 34 3.63 -16.42 12.81
C GLU A 34 3.08 -16.87 11.45
N TYR A 35 1.75 -16.88 11.28
CA TYR A 35 1.11 -17.27 10.02
C TYR A 35 1.49 -16.37 8.85
N TYR A 36 1.85 -15.12 9.11
CA TYR A 36 2.23 -14.14 8.09
C TYR A 36 3.74 -13.99 7.95
N LEU A 37 4.53 -14.72 8.74
CA LEU A 37 5.98 -14.68 8.65
C LEU A 37 6.46 -15.71 7.62
N THR A 38 7.32 -15.27 6.71
CA THR A 38 8.01 -16.16 5.77
C THR A 38 9.47 -16.23 6.17
N LYS A 39 10.04 -17.44 6.24
CA LYS A 39 11.47 -17.60 6.48
C LYS A 39 12.23 -17.28 5.21
N GLU A 40 13.29 -16.48 5.32
CA GLU A 40 14.15 -16.13 4.19
C GLU A 40 14.73 -17.36 3.49
N GLU A 41 15.02 -18.42 4.25
CA GLU A 41 15.47 -19.74 3.76
C GLU A 41 14.48 -20.39 2.79
N THR A 42 13.19 -20.13 2.97
CA THR A 42 12.10 -20.72 2.17
C THR A 42 11.68 -19.85 0.98
N MET A 43 12.23 -18.64 0.86
CA MET A 43 11.93 -17.72 -0.24
C MET A 43 12.60 -18.19 -1.52
N ASN A 44 11.85 -18.15 -2.63
CA ASN A 44 12.43 -18.40 -3.94
C ASN A 44 13.28 -17.18 -4.40
N PRO A 45 14.10 -17.30 -5.46
CA PRO A 45 14.95 -16.20 -5.93
C PRO A 45 14.18 -14.91 -6.31
N GLU A 46 12.98 -15.04 -6.87
CA GLU A 46 12.12 -13.90 -7.23
C GLU A 46 11.59 -13.21 -5.98
N ASP A 47 11.13 -13.97 -4.98
CA ASP A 47 10.68 -13.44 -3.69
C ASP A 47 11.80 -12.66 -2.99
N LYS A 48 13.04 -13.18 -3.02
CA LYS A 48 14.21 -12.50 -2.44
C LYS A 48 14.51 -11.18 -3.16
N ALA A 49 14.47 -11.17 -4.50
CA ALA A 49 14.66 -9.96 -5.27
C ALA A 49 13.57 -8.92 -4.97
N GLY A 50 12.31 -9.35 -4.89
CA GLY A 50 11.19 -8.49 -4.50
C GLY A 50 11.32 -7.95 -3.08
N PHE A 51 11.78 -8.78 -2.14
CA PHE A 51 12.00 -8.37 -0.75
C PHE A 51 13.13 -7.33 -0.61
N GLU A 52 14.24 -7.50 -1.34
CA GLU A 52 15.31 -6.50 -1.35
C GLU A 52 14.86 -5.18 -1.99
N ALA A 53 14.08 -5.23 -3.09
CA ALA A 53 13.49 -4.04 -3.69
C ALA A 53 12.58 -3.30 -2.68
N LEU A 54 11.78 -4.05 -1.91
CA LEU A 54 10.93 -3.49 -0.86
C LEU A 54 11.77 -2.84 0.26
N LYS A 55 12.87 -3.47 0.69
CA LYS A 55 13.78 -2.88 1.68
C LYS A 55 14.38 -1.56 1.20
N VAL A 56 14.83 -1.50 -0.05
CA VAL A 56 15.35 -0.27 -0.66
C VAL A 56 14.27 0.82 -0.70
N PHE A 57 13.05 0.46 -1.12
CA PHE A 57 11.92 1.39 -1.16
C PHE A 57 11.60 1.96 0.23
N VAL A 58 11.47 1.11 1.25
CA VAL A 58 11.18 1.53 2.63
C VAL A 58 12.32 2.40 3.20
N LYS A 59 13.57 2.09 2.89
CA LYS A 59 14.74 2.90 3.29
C LYS A 59 14.72 4.30 2.65
N GLY A 60 14.05 4.46 1.52
CA GLY A 60 13.87 5.75 0.85
C GLY A 60 12.90 6.71 1.57
N PHE A 61 12.13 6.23 2.54
CA PHE A 61 11.24 7.11 3.31
C PHE A 61 12.03 7.99 4.27
N SER A 62 11.83 9.30 4.18
CA SER A 62 12.31 10.24 5.18
C SER A 62 11.57 10.02 6.51
N PRO A 63 12.28 9.84 7.64
CA PRO A 63 11.66 9.82 8.95
C PRO A 63 10.82 11.08 9.13
N ALA A 64 9.59 10.92 9.59
CA ALA A 64 8.75 12.07 9.87
C ALA A 64 9.09 12.61 11.27
N PRO A 65 9.40 13.91 11.40
CA PRO A 65 9.61 14.51 12.71
C PRO A 65 8.35 14.34 13.54
N TRP A 66 8.53 14.00 14.80
CA TRP A 66 7.45 13.98 15.76
C TRP A 66 7.16 15.42 16.14
N GLU A 67 6.01 15.93 15.75
CA GLU A 67 5.59 17.28 16.06
C GLU A 67 4.47 17.28 17.11
N THR A 68 4.44 18.33 17.93
CA THR A 68 3.28 18.67 18.74
C THR A 68 2.10 19.08 17.85
N LYS A 69 0.89 19.20 18.42
CA LYS A 69 -0.28 19.73 17.69
C LYS A 69 -0.07 21.13 17.08
N ALA A 70 0.93 21.87 17.57
CA ALA A 70 1.30 23.19 17.07
C ALA A 70 2.36 23.16 15.95
N GLY A 71 2.78 21.98 15.49
CA GLY A 71 3.81 21.84 14.44
C GLY A 71 5.25 22.03 14.94
N VAL A 72 5.47 21.98 16.26
CA VAL A 72 6.81 22.13 16.86
C VAL A 72 7.45 20.75 17.04
N PRO A 73 8.69 20.50 16.56
CA PRO A 73 9.40 19.25 16.78
C PRO A 73 9.55 18.92 18.27
N VAL A 74 9.23 17.67 18.64
CA VAL A 74 9.44 17.15 19.99
C VAL A 74 10.91 16.73 20.11
N LEU A 75 11.60 17.29 21.10
CA LEU A 75 13.00 16.96 21.38
C LEU A 75 13.10 15.85 22.45
N ASP A 76 14.18 15.08 22.42
CA ASP A 76 14.54 14.16 23.50
C ASP A 76 15.31 14.87 24.63
N GLU A 77 15.68 14.12 25.68
CA GLU A 77 16.45 14.66 26.83
C GLU A 77 17.76 15.35 26.42
N PRO A 78 18.57 14.82 25.47
CA PRO A 78 19.73 15.53 24.95
C PRO A 78 19.41 16.67 23.97
N GLY A 79 18.15 16.90 23.59
CA GLY A 79 17.73 18.02 22.73
C GLY A 79 17.70 17.71 21.23
N ASN A 80 17.78 16.44 20.83
CA ASN A 80 17.65 16.02 19.44
C ASN A 80 16.19 15.84 19.04
N GLU A 81 15.88 16.08 17.76
CA GLU A 81 14.55 15.82 17.21
C GLU A 81 14.17 14.34 17.30
N GLN A 82 12.98 14.08 17.83
CA GLN A 82 12.42 12.74 17.82
C GLN A 82 11.69 12.49 16.51
N TYR A 83 11.83 11.28 15.98
CA TYR A 83 11.14 10.83 14.77
C TYR A 83 10.17 9.72 15.15
N SER A 84 8.91 9.87 14.73
CA SER A 84 7.87 8.88 15.04
C SER A 84 7.74 7.86 13.90
N ARG A 85 7.51 6.59 14.25
CA ARG A 85 6.98 5.60 13.29
C ARG A 85 5.55 6.03 12.94
N ARG A 86 5.34 6.58 11.74
CA ARG A 86 3.99 6.88 11.28
C ARG A 86 3.20 5.59 11.15
N PHE A 87 2.08 5.49 11.86
CA PHE A 87 1.05 4.54 11.51
C PHE A 87 0.43 5.00 10.19
N ILE A 88 0.42 4.14 9.19
CA ILE A 88 -0.30 4.42 7.95
C ILE A 88 -1.78 4.44 8.31
N ASN A 89 -2.45 5.58 8.12
CA ASN A 89 -3.90 5.65 8.24
C ASN A 89 -4.49 4.83 7.09
N THR A 90 -4.79 3.57 7.36
CA THR A 90 -5.30 2.64 6.34
C THR A 90 -6.64 3.09 5.78
N LYS A 91 -7.42 3.93 6.49
CA LYS A 91 -8.66 4.51 5.95
C LYS A 91 -8.35 5.51 4.84
N GLU A 92 -7.48 6.48 5.11
CA GLU A 92 -7.07 7.48 4.10
C GLU A 92 -6.37 6.82 2.90
N LEU A 93 -5.55 5.78 3.13
CA LEU A 93 -4.91 5.04 2.05
C LEU A 93 -5.93 4.34 1.13
N ILE A 94 -7.01 3.80 1.70
CA ILE A 94 -8.11 3.19 0.93
C ILE A 94 -8.89 4.26 0.16
N ASP A 95 -9.11 5.43 0.76
CA ASP A 95 -9.81 6.55 0.12
C ASP A 95 -9.02 7.16 -1.05
N CYS A 96 -7.68 7.17 -0.99
CA CYS A 96 -6.82 7.61 -2.09
C CYS A 96 -7.04 6.83 -3.41
N LYS A 97 -7.46 5.55 -3.36
CA LYS A 97 -7.82 4.79 -4.57
C LYS A 97 -9.16 5.22 -5.18
N ASN A 98 -10.06 5.78 -4.37
CA ASN A 98 -11.37 6.22 -4.84
C ASN A 98 -11.29 7.61 -5.50
N CYS A 99 -10.43 8.51 -5.02
CA CYS A 99 -10.25 9.84 -5.65
C CYS A 99 -9.72 9.75 -7.09
N SER A 100 -8.76 8.85 -7.36
CA SER A 100 -8.22 8.64 -8.72
C SER A 100 -9.19 7.97 -9.71
N ARG A 101 -10.35 7.50 -9.23
CA ARG A 101 -11.40 6.92 -10.09
C ARG A 101 -12.51 7.92 -10.43
N ASP A 102 -12.74 8.92 -9.58
CA ASP A 102 -13.80 9.91 -9.78
C ASP A 102 -13.37 11.09 -10.67
N GLU A 103 -12.06 11.37 -10.78
CA GLU A 103 -11.54 12.45 -11.64
C GLU A 103 -11.48 12.11 -13.13
N ALA A 104 -11.67 10.83 -13.52
CA ALA A 104 -11.74 10.42 -14.93
C ALA A 104 -13.16 10.48 -15.54
N LEU A 105 -14.20 10.87 -14.79
CA LEU A 105 -15.59 10.89 -15.27
C LEU A 105 -16.18 12.31 -15.41
N ARG A 106 -15.39 13.39 -15.27
CA ARG A 106 -15.88 14.77 -15.39
C ARG A 106 -15.44 15.55 -16.63
N ASP A 107 -14.54 15.01 -17.46
CA ASP A 107 -14.09 15.67 -18.70
C ASP A 107 -14.58 14.96 -19.98
N GLY A 108 -15.89 14.73 -20.06
CA GLY A 108 -16.55 14.44 -21.35
C GLY A 108 -17.13 15.73 -21.95
N PRO A 109 -16.78 16.11 -23.19
CA PRO A 109 -17.28 17.35 -23.80
C PRO A 109 -18.73 17.14 -24.28
N GLY A 110 -19.62 18.03 -23.85
CA GLY A 110 -21.03 17.98 -24.24
C GLY A 110 -21.74 19.30 -23.99
N ALA A 111 -21.17 20.39 -24.48
CA ALA A 111 -21.91 21.64 -24.72
C ALA A 111 -22.62 21.54 -26.07
N GLN A 112 -23.94 21.38 -26.03
CA GLN A 112 -24.95 22.07 -26.86
C GLN A 112 -26.35 21.58 -26.49
#